data_AF-W1DVG0-F1
#
_entry.id   AF-W1DVG0-F1
#
_cell.length_a   1.000
_cell.length_b   1.000
_cell.length_c   1.000
_cell.angle_alpha   90.00
_cell.angle_beta   90.00
_cell.angle_gamma   90.00
#
_symmetry.space_group_name_H-M   'P 1'
#
loop_
_entity.id
_entity.type
_entity.pdbx_description
1 polymer ?
#
loop_
_entity_poly.entity_id
_entity_poly.type
_entity_poly.pdbx_seq_one_letter_code
_entity_poly.pdbx_strand_id
1 'polypeptide(L)'
;MIPSSSALVSLKPARQAALQAIMTVEEARQRGARLPSMPHVRTFLRLLTGCSRINSDVARRIPGIHRDPKDRLSSLKQVEEALDMLISSHGEYCPLPLTMDVQAENFPEVLHTRTVRRLKTSGLCLHPKNAP
;
A
#
# COMPACT_ATOMS: atom_id res chain seq x y z
N MET A 1 22.34 1.57 -18.44
CA MET A 1 21.39 0.49 -18.81
C MET A 1 20.68 0.05 -17.54
N ILE A 2 19.38 0.25 -17.46
CA ILE A 2 18.57 -0.14 -16.29
C ILE A 2 18.20 -1.63 -16.47
N PRO A 3 18.27 -2.48 -15.44
CA PRO A 3 17.83 -3.86 -15.55
C PRO A 3 16.31 -3.89 -15.71
N SER A 4 15.85 -4.45 -16.82
CA SER A 4 14.45 -4.79 -17.06
C SER A 4 14.05 -5.94 -16.12
N SER A 5 13.70 -5.62 -14.88
CA SER A 5 13.01 -6.57 -14.00
C SER A 5 11.54 -6.68 -14.43
N SER A 6 11.31 -7.35 -15.56
CA SER A 6 10.02 -7.90 -15.97
C SER A 6 9.70 -9.10 -15.07
N ALA A 7 9.35 -8.85 -13.82
CA ALA A 7 8.66 -9.85 -13.02
C ALA A 7 7.28 -10.08 -13.69
N LEU A 8 7.08 -11.27 -14.25
CA LEU A 8 5.91 -11.76 -14.97
C LEU A 8 4.66 -11.90 -14.06
N VAL A 9 4.34 -10.86 -13.29
CA VAL A 9 3.03 -10.70 -12.67
C VAL A 9 2.37 -9.61 -13.48
N SER A 10 1.27 -9.92 -14.17
CA SER A 10 0.43 -8.91 -14.82
C SER A 10 0.23 -7.77 -13.82
N LEU A 11 0.92 -6.64 -14.03
CA LEU A 11 0.97 -5.57 -13.05
C LEU A 11 -0.45 -5.05 -12.91
N LYS A 12 -1.11 -5.42 -11.80
CA LYS A 12 -2.44 -4.89 -11.48
C LYS A 12 -2.35 -3.36 -11.61
N PRO A 13 -3.34 -2.69 -12.23
CA PRO A 13 -3.30 -1.24 -12.43
C PRO A 13 -3.01 -0.46 -11.13
N ALA A 14 -3.48 -0.96 -9.99
CA ALA A 14 -3.18 -0.44 -8.66
C ALA A 14 -1.67 -0.46 -8.34
N ARG A 15 -0.99 -1.61 -8.49
CA ARG A 15 0.46 -1.71 -8.28
C ARG A 15 1.26 -0.77 -9.19
N GLN A 16 0.90 -0.72 -10.47
CA GLN A 16 1.59 0.19 -11.41
C GLN A 16 1.42 1.64 -10.98
N ALA A 17 0.20 2.06 -10.62
CA ALA A 17 -0.08 3.39 -10.14
C ALA A 17 0.69 3.71 -8.84
N ALA A 18 0.83 2.76 -7.92
CA ALA A 18 1.53 2.94 -6.66
C ALA A 18 3.03 3.18 -6.89
N LEU A 19 3.69 2.34 -7.69
CA LEU A 19 5.12 2.51 -8.01
C LEU A 19 5.39 3.80 -8.77
N GLN A 20 4.56 4.10 -9.77
CA GLN A 20 4.70 5.32 -10.55
C GLN A 20 4.46 6.58 -9.68
N ALA A 21 3.54 6.51 -8.71
CA ALA A 21 3.31 7.60 -7.77
C ALA A 21 4.54 7.89 -6.91
N ILE A 22 5.19 6.84 -6.38
CA ILE A 22 6.42 6.98 -5.60
C ILE A 22 7.50 7.64 -6.43
N MET A 23 7.80 7.10 -7.62
CA MET A 23 8.81 7.63 -8.52
C MET A 23 8.55 9.11 -8.86
N THR A 24 7.31 9.45 -9.20
CA THR A 24 6.93 10.81 -9.58
C THR A 24 7.13 11.80 -8.42
N VAL A 25 6.76 11.40 -7.19
CA VAL A 25 6.91 12.25 -6.00
C VAL A 25 8.37 12.43 -5.63
N GLU A 26 9.17 11.38 -5.72
CA GLU A 26 10.61 11.42 -5.45
C GLU A 26 11.35 12.30 -6.46
N GLU A 27 11.07 12.15 -7.76
CA GLU A 27 11.65 13.01 -8.80
C GLU A 27 11.27 14.48 -8.62
N ALA A 28 10.01 14.76 -8.27
CA ALA A 28 9.58 16.12 -7.97
C ALA A 28 10.31 16.69 -6.74
N ARG A 29 10.53 15.85 -5.72
CA ARG A 29 11.29 16.22 -4.52
C ARG A 29 12.75 16.53 -4.83
N GLN A 30 13.40 15.69 -5.63
CA GLN A 30 14.79 15.87 -6.04
C GLN A 30 14.97 17.15 -6.88
N ARG A 31 13.98 17.49 -7.70
CA ARG A 31 13.94 18.75 -8.46
C ARG A 31 13.63 20.00 -7.62
N GLY A 32 13.43 19.85 -6.31
CA GLY A 32 13.08 20.95 -5.41
C GLY A 32 11.65 21.48 -5.60
N ALA A 33 10.76 20.70 -6.22
CA ALA A 33 9.37 21.12 -6.41
C ALA A 33 8.61 21.15 -5.08
N ARG A 34 7.70 22.12 -4.93
CA ARG A 34 6.79 22.17 -3.78
C ARG A 34 5.74 21.07 -3.94
N LEU A 35 5.79 20.08 -3.06
CA LEU A 35 4.85 18.97 -3.06
C LEU A 35 3.53 19.37 -2.38
N PRO A 36 2.38 18.87 -2.87
CA PRO A 36 1.11 19.04 -2.17
C PRO A 36 1.08 18.26 -0.85
N SER A 37 0.13 18.61 0.03
CA SER A 37 -0.22 17.74 1.17
C SER A 37 -0.60 16.35 0.67
N MET A 38 0.02 15.33 1.24
CA MET A 38 -0.19 13.91 0.92
C MET A 38 0.12 13.60 -0.57
N PRO A 39 1.38 13.78 -0.99
CA PRO A 39 1.74 13.77 -2.40
C PRO A 39 1.67 12.38 -3.03
N HIS A 40 1.85 11.31 -2.24
CA HIS A 40 1.86 9.94 -2.75
C HIS A 40 0.44 9.48 -3.08
N VAL A 41 -0.51 9.65 -2.16
CA VAL A 41 -1.92 9.30 -2.41
C VAL A 41 -2.52 10.13 -3.54
N ARG A 42 -2.22 11.44 -3.60
CA ARG A 42 -2.75 12.30 -4.67
C ARG A 42 -2.30 11.86 -6.05
N THR A 43 -1.03 11.51 -6.17
CA THR A 43 -0.44 11.07 -7.43
C THR A 43 -0.95 9.68 -7.80
N PHE A 44 -1.03 8.78 -6.81
CA PHE A 44 -1.59 7.45 -6.98
C PHE A 44 -3.05 7.47 -7.45
N LEU A 45 -3.92 8.22 -6.77
CA LEU A 45 -5.33 8.32 -7.15
C LEU A 45 -5.48 8.89 -8.57
N ARG A 46 -4.65 9.88 -8.93
CA ARG A 46 -4.64 10.45 -10.27
C ARG A 46 -4.27 9.41 -11.33
N LEU A 47 -3.27 8.58 -11.06
CA LEU A 47 -2.82 7.53 -11.97
C LEU A 47 -3.82 6.37 -12.06
N LEU A 48 -4.45 5.99 -10.94
CA LEU A 48 -5.36 4.86 -10.88
C LEU A 48 -6.78 5.18 -11.37
N THR A 49 -7.27 6.39 -11.09
CA THR A 49 -8.67 6.76 -11.29
C THR A 49 -8.88 8.03 -12.11
N GLY A 50 -7.82 8.80 -12.38
CA GLY A 50 -7.90 10.15 -12.96
C GLY A 50 -8.24 11.24 -11.95
N CYS A 51 -8.67 10.88 -10.73
CA CYS A 51 -9.04 11.85 -9.69
C CYS A 51 -7.90 12.04 -8.68
N SER A 52 -7.61 13.27 -8.26
CA SER A 52 -6.53 13.52 -7.26
C SER A 52 -7.01 13.52 -5.81
N ARG A 53 -8.30 13.23 -5.55
CA ARG A 53 -8.91 13.21 -4.21
C ARG A 53 -9.83 12.00 -4.10
N ILE A 54 -9.91 11.43 -2.91
CA ILE A 54 -10.85 10.34 -2.67
C ILE A 54 -12.28 10.88 -2.64
N ASN A 55 -13.19 10.15 -3.27
CA ASN A 55 -14.63 10.34 -3.13
C ASN A 55 -15.30 8.95 -3.13
N SER A 56 -16.61 8.89 -2.90
CA SER A 56 -17.36 7.63 -2.86
C SER A 56 -17.23 6.80 -4.13
N ASP A 57 -17.18 7.43 -5.30
CA ASP A 57 -16.95 6.73 -6.58
C ASP A 57 -15.53 6.19 -6.69
N VAL A 58 -14.52 7.02 -6.38
CA VAL A 58 -13.10 6.66 -6.40
C VAL A 58 -12.81 5.51 -5.45
N ALA A 59 -13.36 5.55 -4.23
CA ALA A 59 -13.17 4.48 -3.26
C ALA A 59 -13.74 3.14 -3.73
N ARG A 60 -14.84 3.15 -4.50
CA ARG A 60 -15.41 1.93 -5.09
C ARG A 60 -14.51 1.32 -6.16
N ARG A 61 -13.68 2.15 -6.83
CA ARG A 61 -12.74 1.71 -7.87
C ARG A 61 -11.40 1.22 -7.30
N ILE A 62 -11.10 1.51 -6.04
CA ILE A 62 -9.90 0.98 -5.37
C ILE A 62 -10.25 -0.42 -4.89
N PRO A 63 -9.66 -1.47 -5.47
CA PRO A 63 -10.01 -2.82 -5.07
C PRO A 63 -9.42 -3.12 -3.68
N GLY A 64 -10.14 -3.92 -2.90
CA GLY A 64 -9.87 -4.16 -1.47
C GLY A 64 -10.45 -3.11 -0.49
N ILE A 65 -10.80 -1.90 -0.94
CA ILE A 65 -11.58 -0.94 -0.13
C ILE A 65 -13.07 -1.35 -0.21
N HIS A 66 -13.42 -2.41 0.50
CA HIS A 66 -14.83 -2.73 0.75
C HIS A 66 -15.38 -1.69 1.72
N ARG A 67 -16.07 -0.68 1.21
CA ARG A 67 -16.90 0.18 2.06
C ARG A 67 -18.17 -0.56 2.41
N ASP A 68 -18.15 -1.28 3.53
CA ASP A 68 -19.40 -1.67 4.15
C ASP A 68 -20.15 -0.38 4.54
N PRO A 69 -21.45 -0.21 4.24
CA PRO A 69 -22.20 0.96 4.68
C PRO A 69 -22.25 1.13 6.21
N LYS A 70 -21.84 0.09 6.98
CA LYS A 70 -21.61 0.15 8.43
C LYS A 70 -20.23 0.72 8.82
N ASP A 71 -19.25 0.74 7.91
CA ASP A 71 -17.91 1.34 8.08
C ASP A 71 -17.89 2.87 7.91
N ARG A 72 -19.01 3.55 8.23
CA ARG A 72 -19.07 5.03 8.35
C ARG A 72 -18.10 5.60 9.38
N LEU A 73 -17.43 4.76 10.16
CA LEU A 73 -16.48 5.14 11.19
C LEU A 73 -15.21 5.79 10.63
N SER A 74 -14.85 5.52 9.37
CA SER A 74 -13.64 6.08 8.77
C SER A 74 -13.95 7.21 7.80
N SER A 75 -13.49 8.41 8.15
CA SER A 75 -13.62 9.57 7.28
C SER A 75 -12.84 9.39 5.98
N LEU A 76 -13.31 9.98 4.87
CA LEU A 76 -12.57 10.01 3.60
C LEU A 76 -11.11 10.46 3.80
N LYS A 77 -10.90 11.42 4.69
CA LYS A 77 -9.59 11.93 5.06
C LYS A 77 -8.69 10.86 5.69
N GLN A 78 -9.21 10.06 6.62
CA GLN A 78 -8.46 8.94 7.22
C GLN A 78 -8.08 7.89 6.18
N VAL A 79 -8.94 7.63 5.20
CA VAL A 79 -8.60 6.74 4.09
C VAL A 79 -7.47 7.32 3.24
N GLU A 80 -7.49 8.63 2.93
CA GLU A 80 -6.38 9.29 2.22
C GLU A 80 -5.08 9.23 3.01
N GLU A 81 -5.11 9.47 4.32
CA GLU A 81 -3.94 9.42 5.20
C GLU A 81 -3.34 8.02 5.26
N ALA A 82 -4.21 7.02 5.40
CA ALA A 82 -3.79 5.63 5.39
C ALA A 82 -3.17 5.22 4.05
N LEU A 83 -3.75 5.66 2.92
CA LEU A 83 -3.20 5.38 1.58
C LEU A 83 -1.88 6.09 1.35
N ASP A 84 -1.74 7.34 1.76
CA ASP A 84 -0.48 8.09 1.62
C ASP A 84 0.65 7.39 2.39
N MET A 85 0.36 6.92 3.60
CA MET A 85 1.29 6.15 4.41
C MET A 85 1.62 4.78 3.79
N LEU A 86 0.63 4.07 3.25
CA LEU A 86 0.84 2.79 2.58
C LEU A 86 1.78 2.96 1.37
N ILE A 87 1.54 3.97 0.54
CA ILE A 87 2.31 4.18 -0.69
C ILE A 87 3.72 4.70 -0.35
N SER A 88 3.82 5.69 0.54
CA SER A 88 5.12 6.24 0.95
C SER A 88 6.01 5.21 1.66
N SER A 89 5.43 4.20 2.30
CA SER A 89 6.17 3.10 2.91
C SER A 89 6.41 1.90 2.01
N HIS A 90 6.10 2.01 0.70
CA HIS A 90 6.20 0.90 -0.25
C HIS A 90 5.43 -0.35 0.19
N GLY A 91 4.33 -0.14 0.93
CA GLY A 91 3.50 -1.22 1.45
C GLY A 91 3.92 -1.75 2.81
N GLU A 92 5.01 -1.32 3.45
CA GLU A 92 5.43 -1.86 4.76
C GLU A 92 4.43 -1.55 5.89
N TYR A 93 3.80 -0.37 5.85
CA TYR A 93 2.79 0.07 6.81
C TYR A 93 1.40 0.13 6.16
N CYS A 94 0.48 -0.71 6.62
CA CYS A 94 -0.93 -0.69 6.21
C CYS A 94 -1.81 -0.32 7.42
N PRO A 95 -1.98 0.98 7.71
CA PRO A 95 -2.80 1.43 8.83
C PRO A 95 -4.31 1.28 8.53
N LEU A 96 -5.10 1.16 9.59
CA LEU A 96 -6.56 1.25 9.48
C LEU A 96 -6.95 2.61 8.85
N PRO A 97 -8.00 2.66 8.01
CA PRO A 97 -8.99 1.60 7.75
C PRO A 97 -8.65 0.69 6.57
N LEU A 98 -7.42 0.70 6.08
CA LEU A 98 -7.06 -0.12 4.92
C LEU A 98 -7.00 -1.61 5.29
N THR A 99 -7.55 -2.44 4.42
CA THR A 99 -7.51 -3.89 4.56
C THR A 99 -6.20 -4.44 3.99
N MET A 100 -5.83 -5.63 4.43
CA MET A 100 -4.69 -6.36 3.89
C MET A 100 -4.84 -6.66 2.40
N ASP A 101 -6.06 -6.71 1.88
CA ASP A 101 -6.33 -6.88 0.45
C ASP A 101 -5.83 -5.67 -0.36
N VAL A 102 -6.04 -4.44 0.14
CA VAL A 102 -5.50 -3.22 -0.50
C VAL A 102 -3.96 -3.28 -0.54
N GLN A 103 -3.33 -3.71 0.56
CA GLN A 103 -1.88 -3.90 0.61
C GLN A 103 -1.43 -4.96 -0.39
N ALA A 104 -2.12 -6.12 -0.45
CA ALA A 104 -1.83 -7.22 -1.37
C ALA A 104 -1.85 -6.81 -2.83
N GLU A 105 -2.79 -5.94 -3.19
CA GLU A 105 -2.98 -5.49 -4.56
C GLU A 105 -1.96 -4.45 -5.02
N ASN A 106 -1.54 -3.57 -4.10
CA ASN A 106 -0.57 -2.53 -4.41
C ASN A 106 0.87 -3.00 -4.22
N PHE A 107 1.13 -3.87 -3.24
CA PHE A 107 2.46 -4.33 -2.83
C PHE A 107 2.44 -5.83 -2.48
N PRO A 108 2.26 -6.73 -3.46
CA PRO A 108 2.19 -8.18 -3.24
C PRO A 108 3.49 -8.76 -2.64
N GLU A 109 4.61 -8.05 -2.76
CA GLU A 109 5.91 -8.47 -2.22
C GLU A 109 5.90 -8.49 -0.69
N VAL A 110 5.19 -7.54 -0.06
CA VAL A 110 5.19 -7.36 1.41
C VAL A 110 4.45 -8.49 2.12
N LEU A 111 3.45 -9.10 1.46
CA LEU A 111 2.76 -10.28 1.99
C LEU A 111 3.71 -11.48 2.11
N HIS A 112 4.62 -11.67 1.15
CA HIS A 112 5.58 -12.77 1.19
C HIS A 112 6.55 -12.63 2.37
N THR A 113 7.00 -11.41 2.68
CA THR A 113 7.90 -11.13 3.81
C THR A 113 7.24 -11.41 5.17
N ARG A 114 5.96 -11.05 5.35
CA ARG A 114 5.20 -11.36 6.59
C ARG A 114 4.95 -12.86 6.75
N THR A 115 4.71 -13.58 5.66
CA THR A 115 4.46 -15.03 5.68
C THR A 115 5.73 -15.81 6.02
N VAL A 116 6.89 -15.41 5.47
CA VAL A 116 8.20 -16.01 5.79
C VAL A 116 8.61 -15.74 7.25
N ARG A 117 8.29 -14.57 7.83
CA ARG A 117 8.56 -14.29 9.25
C ARG A 117 7.65 -15.10 10.19
N ARG A 118 6.38 -15.34 9.83
CA ARG A 118 5.50 -16.23 10.63
C ARG A 118 5.98 -17.68 10.63
N LEU A 119 6.55 -18.17 9.53
CA LEU A 119 7.13 -19.51 9.50
C LEU A 119 8.43 -19.60 10.34
N LYS A 120 9.19 -18.51 10.48
CA LYS A 120 10.40 -18.46 11.32
C LYS A 120 10.12 -18.35 12.82
N THR A 121 9.02 -17.71 13.25
CA THR A 121 8.68 -17.63 14.69
C THR A 121 7.99 -18.88 15.23
N SER A 122 7.44 -19.76 14.38
CA SER A 122 6.93 -21.07 14.79
C SER A 122 8.02 -22.09 15.14
N GLY A 123 9.29 -21.79 14.87
CA GLY A 123 10.43 -22.69 15.14
C GLY A 123 11.13 -22.50 16.49
N LEU A 124 10.70 -21.57 17.34
CA LEU A 124 11.43 -21.21 18.58
C LEU A 124 10.69 -21.46 19.89
N CYS A 125 9.56 -22.17 19.87
CA CYS A 125 8.93 -22.65 21.08
C CYS A 125 8.77 -24.16 21.00
N LEU A 126 9.77 -24.92 21.46
CA LEU A 126 9.63 -26.26 22.05
C LEU A 126 11.01 -26.75 22.52
N HIS A 127 11.44 -26.28 23.69
CA HIS A 127 12.21 -27.14 24.58
C HIS A 127 11.53 -27.13 25.96
N PRO A 128 10.83 -28.21 26.34
CA PRO A 128 10.24 -28.33 27.65
C PRO A 128 11.33 -28.44 28.71
N LYS A 129 11.09 -27.75 29.83
CA LYS A 129 11.82 -27.94 31.08
C LYS A 129 11.75 -29.40 31.49
N ASN A 130 12.88 -30.00 31.85
CA ASN A 130 12.90 -30.97 32.95
C ASN A 130 14.30 -31.10 33.56
N ALA A 131 14.31 -30.92 34.89
CA ALA A 131 15.37 -31.31 35.81
C ALA A 131 15.54 -32.85 35.82
N PRO A 132 16.67 -33.37 36.31
CA PRO A 132 16.79 -33.62 37.74
C PRO A 132 17.97 -32.93 38.43
#